data_AF-A0A228JHT2-F1
#
_entry.id   AF-A0A228JHT2-F1
#
_cell.length_a   1.000
_cell.length_b   1.000
_cell.length_c   1.000
_cell.angle_alpha   90.00
_cell.angle_beta   90.00
_cell.angle_gamma   90.00
#
_symmetry.space_group_name_H-M   'P 1'
#
loop_
_entity.id
_entity.type
_entity.pdbx_description
1 polymer ?
#
loop_
_entity_poly.entity_id
_entity_poly.type
_entity_poly.pdbx_seq_one_letter_code
_entity_poly.pdbx_strand_id
1 'polypeptide(L)'
;MFDQFEEEAAESTTLGKVACELEREICGLEEREDEIISFVYRWTPRGEAYVLEIPREALILQLAAARDFLFLAAENGEILELSL
;
A
#
# COMPACT_ATOMS: atom_id res chain seq x y z
N MET A 1 31.08 3.15 6.33
CA MET A 1 30.39 4.42 6.02
C MET A 1 29.05 3.97 5.49
N PHE A 2 28.02 4.03 6.34
CA PHE A 2 26.67 3.59 5.94
C PHE A 2 26.12 4.67 5.01
N ASP A 3 25.75 4.30 3.78
CA ASP A 3 24.91 5.13 2.93
C ASP A 3 23.65 5.42 3.73
N GLN A 4 23.45 6.70 4.05
CA GLN A 4 22.16 7.20 4.48
C GLN A 4 21.23 6.92 3.30
N PHE A 5 20.23 6.07 3.48
CA PHE A 5 19.11 6.03 2.56
C PHE A 5 18.61 7.48 2.48
N GLU A 6 18.70 8.08 1.29
CA GLU A 6 18.07 9.37 1.05
C GLU A 6 16.57 9.14 1.31
N GLU A 7 16.07 9.67 2.42
CA GLU A 7 14.64 9.74 2.69
C GLU A 7 14.03 10.60 1.58
N GLU A 8 13.47 9.95 0.56
CA GLU A 8 12.75 10.63 -0.52
C GLU A 8 11.45 11.19 0.07
N ALA A 9 11.53 12.46 0.49
CA ALA A 9 10.38 13.27 0.83
C ALA A 9 9.36 13.26 -0.34
N ALA A 10 8.19 12.66 -0.12
CA ALA A 10 7.13 12.69 -1.11
C ALA A 10 6.39 14.03 -1.03
N GLU A 11 6.56 14.87 -2.06
CA GLU A 11 5.80 16.12 -2.20
C GLU A 11 4.29 15.86 -2.31
N SER A 12 3.48 16.84 -1.92
CA SER A 12 2.01 16.76 -1.95
C SER A 12 1.44 16.31 -3.31
N THR A 13 2.05 16.72 -4.42
CA THR A 13 1.63 16.30 -5.77
C THR A 13 1.87 14.82 -6.04
N THR A 14 2.93 14.24 -5.45
CA THR A 14 3.23 12.82 -5.52
C THR A 14 2.27 12.03 -4.63
N LEU A 15 2.01 12.51 -3.41
CA LEU A 15 1.05 11.91 -2.49
C LEU A 15 -0.35 11.80 -3.10
N GLY A 16 -0.84 12.88 -3.73
CA GLY A 16 -2.13 12.87 -4.41
C GLY A 16 -2.19 11.87 -5.58
N LYS A 17 -1.11 11.72 -6.35
CA LYS A 17 -1.04 10.72 -7.42
C LYS A 17 -1.08 9.29 -6.88
N VAL A 18 -0.31 9.00 -5.83
CA VAL A 18 -0.30 7.69 -5.19
C VAL A 18 -1.69 7.36 -4.64
N ALA A 19 -2.37 8.31 -4.01
CA ALA A 19 -3.75 8.13 -3.54
C ALA A 19 -4.72 7.81 -4.69
N CYS A 20 -4.62 8.52 -5.83
CA CYS A 20 -5.45 8.22 -7.01
C CYS A 20 -5.18 6.83 -7.61
N GLU A 21 -3.92 6.40 -7.70
CA GLU A 21 -3.62 5.03 -8.17
C GLU A 21 -4.15 3.99 -7.19
N LEU A 22 -3.99 4.23 -5.88
CA LEU A 22 -4.52 3.34 -4.85
C LEU A 22 -6.04 3.20 -4.92
N GLU A 23 -6.76 4.29 -5.24
CA GLU A 23 -8.20 4.25 -5.48
C GLU A 23 -8.56 3.33 -6.66
N ARG A 24 -7.81 3.38 -7.77
CA ARG A 24 -8.03 2.50 -8.92
C ARG A 24 -7.84 1.03 -8.56
N GLU A 25 -6.80 0.72 -7.79
CA GLU A 25 -6.54 -0.64 -7.33
C GLU A 25 -7.63 -1.13 -6.37
N ILE A 26 -8.16 -0.26 -5.50
CA ILE A 26 -9.31 -0.60 -4.64
C ILE A 26 -10.53 -0.95 -5.50
N CYS A 27 -10.87 -0.14 -6.50
CA CYS A 27 -11.98 -0.45 -7.42
C CYS A 27 -11.75 -1.79 -8.13
N GLY A 28 -10.53 -2.04 -8.61
CA GLY A 28 -10.18 -3.33 -9.21
C GLY A 28 -10.34 -4.51 -8.26
N LEU A 29 -10.01 -4.33 -6.97
CA LEU A 29 -10.24 -5.33 -5.93
C LEU A 29 -11.73 -5.54 -5.65
N GLU A 30 -12.54 -4.48 -5.61
CA GLU A 30 -13.99 -4.54 -5.39
C GLU A 30 -14.73 -5.37 -6.45
N GLU A 31 -14.19 -5.42 -7.67
CA GLU A 31 -14.75 -6.19 -8.79
C GLU A 31 -14.36 -7.67 -8.76
N ARG A 32 -13.39 -8.08 -7.93
CA ARG A 32 -12.96 -9.50 -7.85
C ARG A 32 -13.97 -10.35 -7.10
N GLU A 33 -14.13 -11.59 -7.58
CA GLU A 33 -14.97 -12.62 -6.95
C GLU A 33 -14.29 -13.25 -5.72
N ASP A 34 -12.97 -13.22 -5.62
CA ASP A 34 -12.23 -13.83 -4.52
C ASP A 34 -12.55 -13.18 -3.17
N GLU A 35 -13.10 -13.94 -2.23
CA GLU A 35 -13.38 -13.44 -0.87
C GLU A 35 -12.11 -13.31 -0.01
N ILE A 36 -11.09 -14.13 -0.29
CA ILE A 36 -9.83 -14.19 0.44
C ILE A 36 -8.67 -13.93 -0.53
N ILE A 37 -7.77 -13.02 -0.14
CA ILE A 37 -6.55 -12.70 -0.89
C ILE A 37 -5.34 -13.34 -0.20
N SER A 38 -4.54 -14.07 -0.96
CA SER A 38 -3.36 -14.79 -0.49
C SER A 38 -2.07 -14.09 -0.94
N PHE A 39 -1.23 -13.69 0.01
CA PHE A 39 0.06 -13.06 -0.22
C PHE A 39 1.20 -14.01 0.13
N VAL A 40 2.01 -14.39 -0.85
CA VAL A 40 3.24 -15.15 -0.59
C VAL A 40 4.34 -14.17 -0.18
N TYR A 41 4.79 -14.24 1.08
CA TYR A 41 5.82 -13.32 1.59
C TYR A 41 7.18 -14.00 1.82
N ARG A 42 7.25 -15.34 1.78
CA ARG A 42 8.51 -16.07 1.95
C ARG A 42 8.45 -17.45 1.32
N TRP A 43 9.57 -17.87 0.73
CA TRP A 43 9.82 -19.25 0.35
C TRP A 43 10.73 -19.93 1.36
N THR A 44 10.44 -21.18 1.71
CA THR A 44 11.33 -22.03 2.51
C THR A 44 12.40 -22.65 1.60
N PRO A 45 13.55 -23.07 2.17
CA PRO A 45 14.53 -23.87 1.44
C PRO A 45 14.00 -25.22 0.93
N ARG A 46 12.83 -25.65 1.42
CA ARG A 46 12.14 -26.89 1.03
C ARG A 46 11.14 -26.69 -0.10
N GLY A 47 10.95 -25.46 -0.58
CA GLY A 47 10.00 -25.11 -1.65
C GLY A 47 8.57 -24.82 -1.17
N GLU A 48 8.31 -24.85 0.13
CA GLU A 48 7.02 -24.44 0.71
C GLU A 48 6.93 -22.91 0.77
N ALA A 49 5.73 -22.36 0.54
CA ALA A 49 5.45 -20.93 0.62
C ALA A 49 4.78 -20.58 1.95
N TYR A 50 5.24 -19.51 2.59
CA TYR A 50 4.47 -18.85 3.64
C TYR A 50 3.51 -17.86 2.99
N VAL A 51 2.23 -18.09 3.24
CA VAL A 51 1.11 -17.32 2.72
C VAL A 51 0.46 -16.56 3.87
N LEU A 52 0.16 -15.29 3.64
CA LEU A 52 -0.72 -14.50 4.47
C LEU A 52 -2.08 -14.42 3.75
N GLU A 53 -3.14 -14.85 4.42
CA GLU A 53 -4.50 -14.76 3.89
C GLU A 53 -5.25 -13.64 4.61
N ILE A 54 -5.92 -12.80 3.84
CA ILE A 54 -6.71 -11.69 4.36
C ILE A 54 -8.06 -11.63 3.63
N PRO A 55 -9.18 -11.40 4.34
CA PRO A 55 -10.45 -11.11 3.69
C PRO A 55 -10.32 -9.89 2.78
N ARG A 56 -10.86 -9.98 1.57
CA ARG A 56 -10.83 -8.90 0.58
C ARG A 56 -11.39 -7.59 1.15
N GLU A 57 -12.51 -7.67 1.86
CA GLU A 57 -13.13 -6.52 2.52
C GLU A 57 -12.19 -5.86 3.55
N ALA A 58 -11.46 -6.68 4.32
CA ALA A 58 -10.51 -6.18 5.30
C ALA A 58 -9.30 -5.51 4.63
N LEU A 59 -8.82 -6.07 3.51
CA LEU A 59 -7.77 -5.45 2.71
C LEU A 59 -8.23 -4.11 2.12
N ILE A 60 -9.42 -4.08 1.50
CA ILE A 60 -10.02 -2.85 0.95
C ILE A 60 -10.13 -1.77 2.02
N LEU A 61 -10.58 -2.12 3.23
CA LEU A 61 -10.69 -1.16 4.34
C LEU A 61 -9.32 -0.55 4.69
N GLN A 62 -8.26 -1.36 4.75
CA GLN A 62 -6.91 -0.87 5.05
C GLN A 62 -6.36 0.02 3.93
N LEU A 63 -6.56 -0.37 2.68
CA LEU A 63 -6.13 0.41 1.52
C LEU A 63 -6.89 1.74 1.43
N ALA A 64 -8.20 1.74 1.72
CA ALA A 64 -9.01 2.96 1.77
C ALA A 64 -8.52 3.92 2.86
N ALA A 65 -8.20 3.40 4.05
CA ALA A 65 -7.64 4.22 5.12
C ALA A 65 -6.27 4.85 4.74
N ALA A 66 -5.41 4.08 4.06
CA ALA A 66 -4.14 4.58 3.55
C ALA A 66 -4.32 5.66 2.46
N ARG A 67 -5.24 5.45 1.52
CA ARG A 67 -5.61 6.44 0.49
C ARG A 67 -6.07 7.74 1.13
N ASP A 68 -7.00 7.67 2.09
CA ASP A 68 -7.56 8.84 2.75
C ASP A 68 -6.48 9.62 3.51
N PHE A 69 -5.57 8.90 4.17
CA PHE A 69 -4.40 9.51 4.81
C PHE A 69 -3.50 10.24 3.81
N LEU A 70 -3.21 9.64 2.64
CA LEU A 70 -2.39 10.27 1.61
C LEU A 70 -3.06 11.51 1.00
N PHE A 71 -4.38 11.47 0.78
CA PHE A 71 -5.12 12.66 0.33
C PHE A 71 -5.08 13.78 1.37
N LEU A 72 -5.32 13.46 2.64
CA LEU A 72 -5.27 14.46 3.72
C LEU A 72 -3.86 15.06 3.83
N ALA A 73 -2.80 14.26 3.73
CA ALA A 73 -1.43 14.76 3.73
C ALA A 73 -1.16 15.69 2.53
N ALA A 74 -1.62 15.30 1.33
CA ALA A 74 -1.49 16.12 0.12
C ALA A 74 -2.23 17.47 0.23
N GLU A 75 -3.47 17.45 0.72
CA GLU A 75 -4.29 18.66 0.90
C GLU A 75 -3.68 19.65 1.91
N ASN A 76 -3.08 19.13 2.98
CA ASN A 76 -2.42 19.95 4.00
C ASN A 76 -1.01 20.41 3.58
N GLY A 77 -0.51 19.99 2.41
CA GLY A 77 0.83 20.33 1.96
C GLY A 77 1.94 19.68 2.79
N GLU A 78 1.61 18.60 3.51
CA GLU A 78 2.55 17.85 4.33
C GLU A 78 3.52 17.07 3.46
N ILE A 79 4.73 16.91 3.97
CA ILE A 79 5.73 16.01 3.41
C ILE A 79 5.71 14.74 4.26
N LEU A 80 5.49 13.59 3.62
CA LEU A 80 5.56 12.30 4.30
C LEU A 80 6.93 11.66 4.06
N GLU A 81 7.60 11.32 5.15
CA GLU A 81 8.76 10.44 5.13
C GLU A 81 8.25 9.00 5.06
N LEU A 82 8.52 8.34 3.94
CA LEU A 82 8.19 6.94 3.74
C LEU A 82 9.43 6.11 4.07
N SER A 83 9.46 5.48 5.24
CA SER A 83 10.50 4.49 5.54
C SER A 83 10.15 3.16 4.85
N LEU A 84 10.90 2.81 3.81
CA LEU A 84 10.84 1.50 3.15
C LEU A 84 11.62 0.44 3.93
#